data_AF-A0A7G2RZ93-F1
#
_entry.id   AF-A0A7G2RZ93-F1
#
_cell.length_a   1.000
_cell.length_b   1.000
_cell.length_c   1.000
_cell.angle_alpha   90.00
_cell.angle_beta   90.00
_cell.angle_gamma   90.00
#
_symmetry.space_group_name_H-M   'P 1'
#
loop_
_entity.id
_entity.type
_entity.pdbx_description
1 polymer ?
#
loop_
_entity_poly.entity_id
_entity_poly.type
_entity_poly.pdbx_seq_one_letter_code
_entity_poly.pdbx_strand_id
1 'polypeptide(L)'
;MFRSLSELVELNPNFQCPNTLEPNDLVSFIPMGDVSDSGHWMTKRTKPLKSVRQGFTPFANGDVLFAKITPCMENGKGAHVVGLANAVGFGSTEFHVLRPKQEADARFILSL
;
A
#
# COMPACT_ATOMS: atom_id res chain seq x y z
N MET A 1 -27.21 1.71 -9.56
CA MET A 1 -26.97 1.43 -8.13
C MET A 1 -25.58 1.93 -7.81
N PHE A 2 -25.43 2.99 -7.00
CA PHE A 2 -24.12 3.50 -6.59
C PHE A 2 -23.70 2.76 -5.32
N ARG A 3 -22.49 2.20 -5.28
CA ARG A 3 -21.90 1.60 -4.08
C ARG A 3 -20.95 2.61 -3.42
N SER A 4 -20.96 2.70 -2.10
CA SER A 4 -19.99 3.53 -1.38
C SER A 4 -18.59 2.91 -1.43
N LEU A 5 -17.53 3.73 -1.42
CA LEU A 5 -16.15 3.23 -1.41
C LEU A 5 -15.90 2.29 -0.21
N SER A 6 -16.50 2.59 0.95
CA SER A 6 -16.46 1.75 2.15
C SER A 6 -17.07 0.35 1.99
N GLU A 7 -17.99 0.16 1.03
CA GLU A 7 -18.52 -1.16 0.70
C GLU A 7 -17.51 -2.00 -0.10
N LEU A 8 -16.59 -1.35 -0.82
CA LEU A 8 -15.64 -1.99 -1.73
C LEU A 8 -14.26 -2.21 -1.10
N VAL A 9 -13.87 -1.37 -0.15
CA VAL A 9 -12.54 -1.43 0.48
C VAL A 9 -12.61 -1.41 1.99
N GLU A 10 -11.58 -1.96 2.63
CA GLU A 10 -11.25 -1.70 4.02
C GLU A 10 -10.17 -0.60 4.07
N LEU A 11 -10.44 0.49 4.78
CA LEU A 11 -9.54 1.63 4.93
C LEU A 11 -8.62 1.43 6.13
N ASN A 12 -7.31 1.49 5.90
CA ASN A 12 -6.23 1.27 6.86
C ASN A 12 -6.46 0.00 7.70
N PRO A 13 -6.55 -1.19 7.05
CA PRO A 13 -6.78 -2.43 7.77
C PRO A 13 -5.70 -2.66 8.81
N ASN A 14 -6.06 -3.36 9.90
CA ASN A 14 -5.05 -3.84 10.84
C ASN A 14 -4.09 -4.79 10.11
N PHE A 15 -2.83 -4.41 10.04
CA PHE A 15 -1.81 -5.24 9.41
C PHE A 15 -1.12 -6.13 10.45
N GLN A 16 -1.16 -7.44 10.23
CA GLN A 16 -0.38 -8.41 10.97
C GLN A 16 0.72 -8.96 10.07
N CYS A 17 1.97 -8.74 10.47
CA CYS A 17 3.10 -9.30 9.75
C CYS A 17 3.07 -10.84 9.89
N PRO A 18 3.26 -11.60 8.80
CA PRO A 18 3.29 -13.06 8.88
C PRO A 18 4.32 -13.55 9.91
N ASN A 19 3.91 -14.48 10.77
CA ASN A 19 4.76 -15.07 11.81
C ASN A 19 5.96 -15.85 11.25
N THR A 20 5.95 -16.15 9.95
CA THR A 20 7.03 -16.82 9.23
C THR A 20 8.19 -15.90 8.87
N LEU A 21 8.04 -14.57 9.03
CA LEU A 21 9.08 -13.60 8.69
C LEU A 21 9.95 -13.25 9.89
N GLU A 22 11.25 -13.40 9.68
CA GLU A 22 12.29 -13.10 10.65
C GLU A 22 12.74 -11.63 10.56
N PRO A 23 13.31 -11.05 11.63
CA PRO A 23 13.71 -9.64 11.67
C PRO A 23 14.67 -9.19 10.55
N ASN A 24 15.47 -10.11 9.99
CA ASN A 24 16.42 -9.82 8.92
C ASN A 24 15.86 -10.08 7.52
N ASP A 25 14.66 -10.65 7.40
CA ASP A 25 14.04 -10.91 6.10
C ASP A 25 13.78 -9.61 5.37
N LEU A 26 14.01 -9.64 4.06
CA LEU A 26 13.83 -8.50 3.20
C LEU A 26 12.35 -8.34 2.84
N VAL A 27 11.79 -7.17 3.13
CA VAL A 27 10.43 -6.78 2.77
C VAL A 27 10.48 -5.57 1.85
N SER A 28 9.44 -5.36 1.04
CA SER A 28 9.40 -4.22 0.12
C SER A 28 9.28 -2.90 0.88
N PHE A 29 9.94 -1.87 0.37
CA PHE A 29 9.87 -0.51 0.93
C PHE A 29 9.50 0.50 -0.15
N ILE A 30 8.40 1.24 0.07
CA ILE A 30 7.87 2.23 -0.87
C ILE A 30 7.81 3.60 -0.17
N PRO A 31 8.73 4.53 -0.43
CA PRO A 31 8.57 5.92 0.01
C PRO A 31 7.59 6.68 -0.88
N MET A 32 7.15 7.85 -0.40
CA MET A 32 6.19 8.69 -1.13
C MET A 32 6.64 9.02 -2.56
N GLY A 33 7.93 9.33 -2.76
CA GLY A 33 8.47 9.66 -4.08
C GLY A 33 8.42 8.51 -5.10
N ASP A 34 8.19 7.26 -4.68
CA ASP A 34 8.10 6.11 -5.59
C ASP A 34 6.67 5.84 -6.06
N VAL A 35 5.67 6.55 -5.54
CA VAL A 35 4.27 6.45 -5.99
C VAL A 35 4.03 7.47 -7.11
N SER A 36 3.70 6.93 -8.29
CA SER A 36 3.43 7.73 -9.49
C SER A 36 1.95 8.11 -9.62
N ASP A 37 1.67 9.11 -10.45
CA ASP A 37 0.31 9.55 -10.77
C ASP A 37 -0.41 8.56 -11.69
N SER A 38 0.33 7.60 -12.27
CA SER A 38 -0.20 6.58 -13.19
C SER A 38 -0.62 5.29 -12.49
N GLY A 39 -0.63 5.25 -11.15
CA GLY A 39 -1.11 4.08 -10.42
C GLY A 39 -0.06 2.99 -10.16
N HIS A 40 1.19 3.25 -10.55
CA HIS A 40 2.31 2.33 -10.40
C HIS A 40 3.32 2.81 -9.37
N TRP A 41 4.10 1.88 -8.84
CA TRP A 41 5.25 2.18 -7.99
C TRP A 41 6.54 1.82 -8.74
N MET A 42 7.55 2.68 -8.65
CA MET A 42 8.70 2.61 -9.56
C MET A 42 9.83 1.72 -9.07
N THR A 43 10.20 1.81 -7.78
CA THR A 43 11.43 1.20 -7.29
C THR A 43 11.15 0.00 -6.41
N LYS A 44 11.60 -1.21 -6.84
CA LYS A 44 11.54 -2.45 -6.05
C LYS A 44 12.58 -2.49 -4.92
N ARG A 45 12.59 -1.47 -4.06
CA ARG A 45 13.49 -1.42 -2.90
C ARG A 45 13.06 -2.44 -1.86
N THR A 46 14.04 -3.01 -1.19
CA THR A 46 13.83 -3.88 -0.03
C THR A 46 14.62 -3.42 1.16
N LYS A 47 14.08 -3.64 2.37
CA LYS A 47 14.75 -3.37 3.64
C LYS A 47 14.55 -4.55 4.60
N PRO A 48 15.47 -4.81 5.54
CA PRO A 48 15.23 -5.78 6.61
C PRO A 48 13.98 -5.41 7.42
N LEU A 49 13.11 -6.37 7.72
CA LEU A 49 11.85 -6.18 8.45
C LEU A 49 12.03 -5.36 9.74
N LYS A 50 13.08 -5.64 10.52
CA LYS A 50 13.39 -4.92 11.76
C LYS A 50 13.58 -3.42 11.58
N SER A 51 14.06 -2.98 10.42
CA SER A 51 14.36 -1.57 10.14
C SER A 51 13.13 -0.76 9.75
N VAL A 52 12.03 -1.44 9.40
CA VAL A 52 10.79 -0.80 8.92
C VAL A 52 9.58 -1.10 9.81
N ARG A 53 9.72 -1.96 10.83
CA ARG A 53 8.64 -2.31 11.77
C ARG A 53 8.08 -1.12 12.56
N GLN A 54 8.84 -0.03 12.70
CA GLN A 54 8.41 1.17 13.41
C GLN A 54 8.58 2.40 12.52
N GLY A 55 7.65 3.36 12.64
CA GLY A 55 7.72 4.63 11.92
C GLY A 55 7.31 4.57 10.44
N PHE A 56 6.70 3.47 9.99
CA PHE A 56 6.24 3.30 8.62
C PHE A 56 4.85 2.66 8.57
N THR A 57 4.13 2.88 7.47
CA THR A 57 2.82 2.28 7.21
C THR A 57 3.00 0.90 6.61
N PRO A 58 2.53 -0.18 7.27
CA PRO A 58 2.57 -1.51 6.69
C PRO A 58 1.40 -1.76 5.72
N PHE A 59 1.62 -2.61 4.72
CA PHE A 59 0.62 -3.03 3.75
C PHE A 59 0.97 -4.39 3.15
N ALA A 60 0.00 -5.03 2.52
CA ALA A 60 0.13 -6.34 1.89
C ALA A 60 0.04 -6.23 0.37
N ASN A 61 0.47 -7.30 -0.29
CA ASN A 61 0.33 -7.45 -1.73
C ASN A 61 -1.15 -7.43 -2.14
N GLY A 62 -1.50 -6.58 -3.11
CA GLY A 62 -2.89 -6.35 -3.56
C GLY A 62 -3.57 -5.15 -2.90
N ASP A 63 -2.97 -4.52 -1.89
CA ASP A 63 -3.47 -3.26 -1.36
C ASP A 63 -3.29 -2.12 -2.37
N VAL A 64 -4.02 -1.03 -2.18
CA VAL A 64 -3.82 0.24 -2.88
C VAL A 64 -3.31 1.26 -1.88
N LEU A 65 -2.19 1.90 -2.20
CA LEU A 65 -1.67 3.04 -1.45
C LEU A 65 -2.28 4.33 -2.00
N PHE A 66 -2.72 5.22 -1.13
CA PHE A 66 -3.26 6.52 -1.51
C PHE A 66 -2.65 7.62 -0.65
N ALA A 67 -2.21 8.74 -1.24
CA ALA A 67 -1.55 9.80 -0.50
C ALA A 67 -2.52 10.56 0.43
N LYS A 68 -2.08 10.86 1.67
CA LYS A 68 -2.83 11.64 2.67
C LYS A 68 -2.73 13.16 2.49
N ILE A 69 -1.66 13.64 1.85
CA ILE A 69 -1.30 15.06 1.82
C ILE A 69 -1.51 15.69 0.44
N THR A 70 -1.92 16.96 0.42
CA THR A 70 -2.03 17.81 -0.80
C THR A 70 -0.64 18.37 -1.14
N PRO A 71 -0.25 18.51 -2.42
CA PRO A 71 -1.02 18.31 -3.66
C PRO A 71 -1.11 16.85 -4.15
N CYS A 72 -0.47 15.90 -3.48
CA CYS A 72 -0.41 14.50 -3.94
C CYS A 72 -1.79 13.82 -4.02
N MET A 73 -2.67 14.12 -3.06
CA MET A 73 -4.05 13.63 -3.05
C MET A 73 -4.85 14.13 -4.26
N GLU A 74 -4.74 15.41 -4.62
CA GLU A 74 -5.47 16.01 -5.75
C GLU A 74 -4.94 15.52 -7.10
N ASN A 75 -3.66 15.17 -7.15
CA ASN A 75 -3.03 14.59 -8.33
C ASN A 75 -3.32 13.08 -8.50
N GLY A 76 -4.17 12.49 -7.63
CA GLY A 76 -4.52 11.08 -7.70
C GLY A 76 -3.34 10.14 -7.48
N LYS A 77 -2.29 10.57 -6.75
CA LYS A 77 -1.13 9.72 -6.45
C LYS A 77 -1.58 8.53 -5.62
N GLY A 78 -1.66 7.39 -6.30
CA GLY A 78 -1.90 6.11 -5.68
C GLY A 78 -1.12 5.02 -6.38
N ALA A 79 -0.96 3.87 -5.73
CA ALA A 79 -0.32 2.72 -6.34
C ALA A 79 -1.00 1.43 -5.92
N HIS A 80 -1.36 0.61 -6.91
CA HIS A 80 -1.71 -0.78 -6.65
C HIS A 80 -0.42 -1.58 -6.40
N VAL A 81 -0.26 -2.09 -5.18
CA VAL A 81 1.00 -2.71 -4.75
C VAL A 81 1.00 -4.22 -5.01
N VAL A 82 1.53 -4.61 -6.16
CA VAL A 82 1.75 -6.01 -6.54
C VAL A 82 3.22 -6.35 -6.68
N GLY A 83 3.56 -7.62 -6.40
CA GLY A 83 4.93 -8.14 -6.49
C GLY A 83 5.82 -7.74 -5.32
N LEU A 84 5.25 -7.57 -4.11
CA LEU A 84 6.03 -7.26 -2.91
C LEU A 84 6.91 -8.45 -2.49
N ALA A 85 8.14 -8.16 -2.06
CA ALA A 85 9.02 -9.14 -1.47
C ALA A 85 8.37 -9.71 -0.20
N ASN A 86 8.29 -11.04 -0.12
CA ASN A 86 7.60 -11.74 0.97
C ASN A 86 6.12 -11.34 1.15
N ALA A 87 5.48 -10.80 0.10
CA ALA A 87 4.11 -10.28 0.11
C ALA A 87 3.84 -9.15 1.13
N VAL A 88 4.89 -8.56 1.70
CA VAL A 88 4.82 -7.53 2.74
C VAL A 88 5.55 -6.28 2.28
N GLY A 89 4.92 -5.12 2.50
CA GLY A 89 5.51 -3.83 2.23
C GLY A 89 5.35 -2.85 3.38
N PHE A 90 6.28 -1.92 3.45
CA PHE A 90 6.25 -0.78 4.36
C PHE A 90 6.51 0.51 3.59
N GLY A 91 5.89 1.61 3.99
CA GLY A 91 6.02 2.88 3.27
C GLY A 91 5.80 4.11 4.13
N SER A 92 5.72 5.27 3.48
CA SER A 92 5.50 6.55 4.17
C SER A 92 4.28 6.49 5.11
N THR A 93 4.39 7.14 6.27
CA THR A 93 3.26 7.34 7.19
C THR A 93 2.15 8.19 6.57
N GLU A 94 2.45 8.87 5.46
CA GLU A 94 1.55 9.69 4.66
C GLU A 94 0.70 8.88 3.67
N PHE A 95 0.68 7.54 3.76
CA PHE A 95 -0.23 6.70 2.98
C PHE A 95 -1.47 6.30 3.76
N HIS A 96 -2.62 6.39 3.11
CA HIS A 96 -3.77 5.52 3.37
C HIS A 96 -3.57 4.19 2.65
N VAL A 97 -3.98 3.10 3.31
CA VAL A 97 -3.99 1.75 2.73
C VAL A 97 -5.43 1.36 2.46
N LEU A 98 -5.78 1.11 1.21
CA LEU A 98 -7.10 0.63 0.81
C LEU A 98 -6.98 -0.83 0.43
N ARG A 99 -7.57 -1.72 1.21
CA ARG A 99 -7.60 -3.15 0.90
C ARG A 99 -8.89 -3.50 0.16
N PRO A 100 -8.82 -3.97 -1.09
CA PRO A 100 -10.00 -4.43 -1.81
C PRO A 100 -10.67 -5.61 -1.08
N LYS A 101 -11.99 -5.56 -0.93
CA LYS A 101 -12.80 -6.73 -0.52
C LYS A 101 -12.96 -7.65 -1.74
N GLN A 102 -13.22 -8.95 -1.52
CA GLN A 102 -13.16 -10.03 -2.54
C GLN A 102 -13.86 -9.76 -3.89
N GLU A 103 -14.80 -8.82 -3.96
CA GLU A 103 -15.56 -8.48 -5.16
C GLU A 103 -15.09 -7.22 -5.90
N ALA A 104 -14.08 -6.51 -5.39
CA ALA A 104 -13.61 -5.23 -5.93
C ALA A 104 -12.26 -5.37 -6.66
N ASP A 105 -12.19 -4.92 -7.93
CA ASP A 105 -10.91 -4.84 -8.65
C ASP A 105 -10.10 -3.64 -8.14
N ALA A 106 -8.89 -3.90 -7.63
CA ALA A 106 -7.96 -2.88 -7.15
C ALA A 106 -7.68 -1.77 -8.17
N ARG A 107 -7.69 -2.11 -9.47
CA ARG A 107 -7.49 -1.13 -10.55
C ARG A 107 -8.69 -0.22 -10.74
N PHE A 108 -9.90 -0.71 -10.46
CA PHE A 108 -11.10 0.12 -10.46
C PHE A 108 -11.08 1.13 -9.30
N ILE A 109 -10.61 0.71 -8.12
CA ILE A 109 -10.44 1.58 -6.94
C ILE A 109 -9.47 2.74 -7.21
N LEU A 110 -8.44 2.51 -8.02
CA LEU A 110 -7.44 3.53 -8.39
C LEU A 110 -7.95 4.53 -9.44
N SER A 111 -9.07 4.21 -10.11
CA SER A 111 -9.67 5.04 -11.18
C SER A 111 -10.90 5.85 -10.73
N LEU A 112 -11.29 5.73 -9.46
CA LEU A 112 -12.35 6.53 -8.83
C LEU A 112 -11.81 7.91 -8.42
#